data_AF-A0A350X1R0-F1
#
_entry.id   AF-A0A350X1R0-F1
#
_cell.length_a   1.000
_cell.length_b   1.000
_cell.length_c   1.000
_cell.angle_alpha   90.00
_cell.angle_beta   90.00
_cell.angle_gamma   90.00
#
_symmetry.space_group_name_H-M   'P 1'
#
loop_
_entity.id
_entity.type
_entity.pdbx_description
1 polymer ?
#
loop_
_entity_poly.entity_id
_entity_poly.type
_entity_poly.pdbx_seq_one_letter_code
_entity_poly.pdbx_strand_id
1 'polypeptide(L)'
;MKNSNKKGLKMRRNLTGKQKTALSITSVILIILIILGAKYGPSYVEMYKQIQSAKISILNDDLEGAVVSYEKAYEEVQQSYLLEEIENLNALIESKRAFIKAENFEADKKYDSAYAYYKKVATDDKERYEKAQIKLEEIAEIIVEDIYKQADHLYDSHLYAMVIGRLQTALDYNVKVEETEAKIAEYKQVFYNYYCDQAKNHSEQFFNNEAFYNLFTRDLENASLYIQTTQEKTELENLSTKLLEENILNYLNLAEEAIKNQDQEAAQYYINIVLEFDEENTEAKQLLESVK
;
A
#
# COMPACT_ATOMS: atom_id res chain seq x y z
N MET A 1 -36.65 7.76 -112.77
CA MET A 1 -37.62 7.39 -111.70
C MET A 1 -36.81 6.64 -110.64
N LYS A 2 -36.72 6.96 -109.35
CA LYS A 2 -37.49 7.82 -108.43
C LYS A 2 -36.53 8.26 -107.31
N ASN A 3 -36.55 9.55 -106.97
CA ASN A 3 -36.04 10.11 -105.72
C ASN A 3 -36.84 9.58 -104.52
N SER A 4 -36.20 9.36 -103.36
CA SER A 4 -36.73 9.91 -102.10
C SER A 4 -35.68 9.96 -100.99
N ASN A 5 -35.32 11.20 -100.66
CA ASN A 5 -34.74 11.65 -99.40
C ASN A 5 -35.72 11.35 -98.25
N LYS A 6 -35.27 10.75 -97.13
CA LYS A 6 -35.99 10.84 -95.85
C LYS A 6 -35.06 11.37 -94.77
N LYS A 7 -35.21 12.68 -94.52
CA LYS A 7 -34.68 13.42 -93.38
C LYS A 7 -35.30 12.89 -92.07
N GLY A 8 -34.55 13.04 -90.99
CA GLY A 8 -34.77 12.36 -89.71
C GLY A 8 -35.93 12.87 -88.86
N LEU A 9 -36.17 12.14 -87.78
CA LEU A 9 -36.91 12.61 -86.61
C LEU A 9 -36.16 12.15 -85.35
N LYS A 10 -35.16 12.93 -84.92
CA LYS A 10 -34.66 12.85 -83.54
C LYS A 10 -35.73 13.50 -82.66
N MET A 11 -36.53 12.69 -81.96
CA MET A 11 -37.37 13.20 -80.87
C MET A 11 -36.47 13.76 -79.76
N ARG A 12 -36.20 15.07 -79.78
CA ARG A 12 -35.76 15.79 -78.59
C ARG A 12 -36.97 15.93 -77.68
N ARG A 13 -37.10 15.05 -76.68
CA ARG A 13 -38.02 15.29 -75.56
C ARG A 13 -37.58 16.58 -74.87
N ASN A 14 -38.34 17.65 -75.07
CA ASN A 14 -38.15 18.90 -74.34
C ASN A 14 -38.63 18.68 -72.90
N LEU A 15 -37.67 18.46 -71.99
CA LEU A 15 -37.91 18.43 -70.54
C LEU A 15 -38.60 19.74 -70.12
N THR A 16 -39.69 19.63 -69.33
CA THR A 16 -40.38 20.80 -68.80
C THR A 16 -39.48 21.57 -67.82
N GLY A 17 -39.73 22.86 -67.61
CA GLY A 17 -38.88 23.71 -66.76
C GLY A 17 -38.60 23.13 -65.36
N LYS A 18 -39.60 22.46 -64.77
CA LYS A 18 -39.49 21.76 -63.47
C LYS A 18 -38.64 20.48 -63.52
N GLN A 19 -38.65 19.74 -64.64
CA GLN A 19 -37.81 18.55 -64.82
C GLN A 19 -36.34 18.91 -65.04
N LYS A 20 -36.07 20.04 -65.73
CA LYS A 20 -34.70 20.56 -65.90
C LYS A 20 -34.09 21.05 -64.60
N THR A 21 -34.85 21.75 -63.75
CA THR A 21 -34.38 22.16 -62.42
C THR A 21 -34.16 20.98 -61.50
N ALA A 22 -35.06 20.00 -61.46
CA ALA A 22 -34.87 18.77 -60.69
C ALA A 22 -33.59 18.02 -61.11
N LEU A 23 -33.39 17.76 -62.41
CA LEU A 23 -32.17 17.15 -62.93
C LEU A 23 -30.91 17.97 -62.58
N SER A 24 -30.97 19.30 -62.65
CA SER A 24 -29.83 20.15 -62.30
C SER A 24 -29.45 20.04 -60.81
N ILE A 25 -30.44 19.96 -59.92
CA ILE A 25 -30.20 19.82 -58.47
C ILE A 25 -29.59 18.45 -58.17
N THR A 26 -30.13 17.37 -58.75
CA THR A 26 -29.58 16.02 -58.57
C THR A 26 -28.16 15.91 -59.11
N SER A 27 -27.87 16.52 -60.27
CA SER A 27 -26.51 16.56 -60.82
C SER A 27 -25.53 17.34 -59.94
N VAL A 28 -25.95 18.46 -59.35
CA VAL A 28 -25.12 19.24 -58.43
C VAL A 28 -24.82 18.45 -57.15
N ILE A 29 -25.81 17.76 -56.58
CA ILE A 29 -25.61 16.89 -55.40
C ILE A 29 -24.63 15.76 -55.73
N LEU A 30 -24.77 15.12 -56.90
CA LEU A 30 -23.87 14.04 -57.33
C LEU A 30 -22.43 14.55 -57.52
N ILE A 31 -22.25 15.73 -58.11
CA ILE A 31 -20.95 16.37 -58.28
C ILE A 31 -20.35 16.74 -56.92
N ILE A 32 -21.15 17.27 -55.99
CA ILE A 32 -20.70 17.55 -54.62
C ILE A 32 -20.26 16.23 -53.95
N LEU A 33 -21.02 15.15 -54.06
CA LEU A 33 -20.64 13.85 -53.50
C LEU A 33 -19.36 13.27 -54.14
N ILE A 34 -19.16 13.46 -55.45
CA ILE A 34 -17.93 13.06 -56.16
C ILE A 34 -16.74 13.92 -55.70
N ILE A 35 -16.92 15.23 -55.54
CA ILE A 35 -15.89 16.14 -55.05
C ILE A 35 -15.54 15.80 -53.59
N LEU A 36 -16.53 15.56 -52.74
CA LEU A 36 -16.32 15.14 -51.36
C LEU A 36 -15.61 13.78 -51.31
N GLY A 37 -16.02 12.81 -52.13
CA GLY A 37 -15.34 11.51 -52.24
C GLY A 37 -13.90 11.61 -52.74
N ALA A 38 -13.63 12.44 -53.75
CA ALA A 38 -12.28 12.68 -54.26
C ALA A 38 -11.41 13.49 -53.29
N LYS A 39 -12.03 14.35 -52.47
CA LYS A 39 -11.34 15.20 -51.49
C LYS A 39 -11.01 14.45 -50.20
N TYR A 40 -11.93 13.64 -49.68
CA TYR A 40 -11.78 12.95 -48.39
C TYR A 40 -11.35 11.48 -48.53
N GLY A 41 -11.65 10.83 -49.66
CA GLY A 41 -11.26 9.44 -49.91
C GLY A 41 -9.77 9.14 -49.72
N PRO A 42 -8.84 9.98 -50.22
CA PRO A 42 -7.41 9.78 -50.00
C PRO A 42 -7.00 9.74 -48.52
N SER A 43 -7.53 10.64 -47.69
CA SER A 43 -7.23 10.69 -46.24
C SER A 43 -7.75 9.46 -45.51
N TYR A 44 -8.94 8.96 -45.84
CA TYR A 44 -9.43 7.69 -45.28
C TYR A 44 -8.56 6.49 -45.68
N VAL A 45 -8.10 6.44 -46.93
CA VAL A 45 -7.18 5.38 -47.39
C VAL A 45 -5.86 5.42 -46.62
N GLU A 46 -5.31 6.62 -46.41
CA GLU A 46 -4.06 6.78 -45.67
C GLU A 46 -4.24 6.44 -44.19
N MET A 47 -5.32 6.90 -43.55
CA MET A 47 -5.71 6.51 -42.19
C MET A 47 -5.73 4.98 -42.04
N TYR A 48 -6.39 4.24 -42.96
CA TYR A 48 -6.44 2.78 -42.88
C TYR A 48 -5.07 2.11 -43.03
N LYS A 49 -4.17 2.63 -43.87
CA LYS A 49 -2.80 2.11 -43.96
C LYS A 49 -2.06 2.30 -42.65
N GLN A 50 -2.15 3.49 -42.05
CA GLN A 50 -1.51 3.78 -40.77
C GLN A 50 -2.05 2.88 -39.65
N ILE A 51 -3.37 2.62 -39.62
CA ILE A 51 -3.96 1.64 -38.68
C ILE A 51 -3.37 0.24 -38.90
N GLN A 52 -3.15 -0.21 -40.14
CA GLN A 52 -2.53 -1.52 -40.40
C GLN A 52 -1.06 -1.55 -39.95
N SER A 53 -0.31 -0.47 -40.20
CA SER A 53 1.05 -0.31 -39.68
C SER A 53 1.10 -0.35 -38.14
N ALA A 54 0.13 0.28 -37.47
CA ALA A 54 0.00 0.20 -36.02
C ALA A 54 -0.21 -1.24 -35.55
N LYS A 55 -1.12 -1.99 -36.18
CA LYS A 55 -1.38 -3.40 -35.86
C LYS A 55 -0.15 -4.29 -36.04
N ILE A 56 0.63 -4.07 -37.10
CA ILE A 56 1.89 -4.80 -37.31
C ILE A 56 2.90 -4.47 -36.20
N SER A 57 2.98 -3.20 -35.80
CA SER A 57 3.87 -2.76 -34.72
C SER A 57 3.47 -3.40 -33.38
N ILE A 58 2.17 -3.44 -33.05
CA ILE A 58 1.64 -4.15 -31.87
C ILE A 58 2.01 -5.64 -31.89
N LEU A 59 1.86 -6.32 -33.03
CA LEU A 59 2.24 -7.73 -33.17
C LEU A 59 3.73 -7.99 -32.95
N ASN A 60 4.57 -6.98 -33.24
CA ASN A 60 6.01 -7.02 -33.01
C ASN A 60 6.41 -6.46 -31.63
N ASP A 61 5.43 -6.18 -30.77
CA ASP A 61 5.62 -5.56 -29.45
C ASP A 61 6.30 -4.16 -29.49
N ASP A 62 6.22 -3.49 -30.65
CA ASP A 62 6.64 -2.09 -30.85
C ASP A 62 5.45 -1.15 -30.59
N LEU A 63 5.15 -0.96 -29.30
CA LEU A 63 4.03 -0.13 -28.86
C LEU A 63 4.24 1.36 -29.16
N GLU A 64 5.49 1.86 -29.08
CA GLU A 64 5.80 3.26 -29.42
C GLU A 64 5.62 3.51 -30.93
N GLY A 65 6.07 2.58 -31.79
CA GLY A 65 5.79 2.62 -33.22
C GLY A 65 4.29 2.52 -33.57
N ALA A 66 3.54 1.76 -32.77
CA ALA A 66 2.09 1.68 -32.88
C ALA A 66 1.40 3.01 -32.55
N VAL A 67 1.79 3.68 -31.46
CA VAL A 67 1.28 5.02 -31.08
C VAL A 67 1.51 6.01 -32.21
N VAL A 68 2.75 6.10 -32.72
CA VAL A 68 3.10 7.01 -33.83
C VAL A 68 2.25 6.75 -35.07
N SER A 69 1.94 5.47 -35.34
CA SER A 69 1.09 5.10 -36.48
C SER A 69 -0.37 5.51 -36.26
N TYR A 70 -0.91 5.36 -35.05
CA TYR A 70 -2.27 5.83 -34.74
C TYR A 70 -2.39 7.35 -34.68
N GLU A 71 -1.37 8.07 -34.20
CA GLU A 71 -1.32 9.54 -34.25
C GLU A 71 -1.41 10.04 -35.69
N LYS A 72 -0.63 9.46 -36.60
CA LYS A 72 -0.73 9.76 -38.04
C LYS A 72 -2.10 9.44 -38.62
N ALA A 73 -2.72 8.32 -38.21
CA ALA A 73 -4.08 7.99 -38.63
C ALA A 73 -5.09 9.06 -38.16
N TYR A 74 -4.93 9.56 -36.92
CA TYR A 74 -5.78 10.60 -36.36
C TYR A 74 -5.59 11.96 -37.02
N GLU A 75 -4.35 12.30 -37.41
CA GLU A 75 -4.04 13.51 -38.19
C GLU A 75 -4.73 13.49 -39.57
N GLU A 76 -4.80 12.33 -40.22
CA GLU A 76 -5.50 12.17 -41.50
C GLU A 76 -7.02 12.28 -41.34
N VAL A 77 -7.58 11.63 -40.32
CA VAL A 77 -9.02 11.68 -40.01
C VAL A 77 -9.21 11.65 -38.49
N GLN A 78 -9.71 12.75 -37.94
CA GLN A 78 -9.95 12.91 -36.51
C GLN A 78 -11.15 12.07 -36.02
N GLN A 79 -10.91 10.79 -35.75
CA GLN A 79 -11.90 9.86 -35.20
C GLN A 79 -11.61 9.57 -33.73
N SER A 80 -12.64 9.63 -32.88
CA SER A 80 -12.48 9.49 -31.43
C SER A 80 -11.89 8.14 -31.00
N TYR A 81 -12.22 7.05 -31.69
CA TYR A 81 -11.66 5.73 -31.35
C TYR A 81 -10.14 5.67 -31.57
N LEU A 82 -9.56 6.51 -32.44
CA LEU A 82 -8.11 6.55 -32.63
C LEU A 82 -7.41 7.16 -31.42
N LEU A 83 -8.03 8.15 -30.78
CA LEU A 83 -7.53 8.70 -29.51
C LEU A 83 -7.59 7.65 -28.40
N GLU A 84 -8.70 6.91 -28.32
CA GLU A 84 -8.86 5.81 -27.36
C GLU A 84 -7.78 4.73 -27.56
N GLU A 85 -7.48 4.35 -28.80
CA GLU A 85 -6.39 3.42 -29.11
C GLU A 85 -5.01 3.96 -28.68
N ILE A 86 -4.75 5.27 -28.87
CA ILE A 86 -3.50 5.92 -28.42
C ILE A 86 -3.41 5.91 -26.90
N GLU A 87 -4.49 6.25 -26.19
CA GLU A 87 -4.53 6.21 -24.72
C GLU A 87 -4.30 4.80 -24.17
N ASN A 88 -4.95 3.80 -24.76
CA ASN A 88 -4.78 2.39 -24.40
C ASN A 88 -3.33 1.93 -24.63
N LEU A 89 -2.72 2.29 -25.76
CA LEU A 89 -1.33 1.96 -26.04
C LEU A 89 -0.35 2.64 -25.07
N ASN A 90 -0.60 3.89 -24.69
CA ASN A 90 0.21 4.58 -23.69
C ASN A 90 0.15 3.88 -22.33
N ALA A 91 -1.03 3.38 -21.92
CA ALA A 91 -1.15 2.56 -20.72
C ALA A 91 -0.34 1.25 -20.82
N LEU A 92 -0.38 0.58 -21.98
CA LEU A 92 0.42 -0.63 -22.24
C LEU A 92 1.93 -0.33 -22.25
N ILE A 93 2.36 0.82 -22.76
CA ILE A 93 3.76 1.26 -22.71
C ILE A 93 4.24 1.41 -21.26
N GLU A 94 3.43 2.04 -20.41
CA GLU A 94 3.79 2.18 -18.99
C GLU A 94 3.81 0.82 -18.27
N SER A 95 2.88 -0.08 -18.60
CA SER A 95 2.90 -1.47 -18.11
C SER A 95 4.19 -2.20 -18.53
N LYS A 96 4.56 -2.13 -19.81
CA LYS A 96 5.81 -2.69 -20.34
C LYS A 96 7.04 -2.11 -19.66
N ARG A 97 7.07 -0.79 -19.44
CA ARG A 97 8.16 -0.10 -18.72
C ARG A 97 8.26 -0.56 -17.27
N ALA A 98 7.15 -0.75 -16.58
CA ALA A 98 7.13 -1.28 -15.22
C ALA A 98 7.70 -2.71 -15.17
N PHE A 99 7.27 -3.58 -16.09
CA PHE A 99 7.78 -4.95 -16.20
C PHE A 99 9.29 -5.00 -16.42
N ILE A 100 9.81 -4.25 -17.41
CA ILE A 100 11.25 -4.21 -17.70
C ILE A 100 12.06 -3.68 -16.52
N LYS A 101 11.55 -2.65 -15.81
CA LYS A 101 12.19 -2.15 -14.59
C LYS A 101 12.23 -3.23 -13.51
N ALA A 102 11.16 -3.98 -13.33
CA ALA A 102 11.09 -5.06 -12.37
C ALA A 102 12.13 -6.15 -12.68
N GLU A 103 12.24 -6.59 -13.94
CA GLU A 103 13.25 -7.58 -14.37
C GLU A 103 14.68 -7.08 -14.11
N ASN A 104 14.96 -5.80 -14.37
CA ASN A 104 16.27 -5.22 -14.09
C ASN A 104 16.57 -5.19 -12.58
N PHE A 105 15.58 -4.84 -11.75
CA PHE A 105 15.74 -4.88 -10.29
C PHE A 105 15.90 -6.31 -9.76
N GLU A 106 15.19 -7.28 -10.33
CA GLU A 106 15.34 -8.71 -9.99
C GLU A 106 16.75 -9.19 -10.33
N ALA A 107 17.26 -8.88 -11.52
CA ALA A 107 18.63 -9.22 -11.93
C ALA A 107 19.70 -8.60 -11.02
N ASP A 108 19.45 -7.38 -10.53
CA ASP A 108 20.27 -6.67 -9.53
C ASP A 108 20.09 -7.21 -8.10
N LYS A 109 19.21 -8.20 -7.87
CA LYS A 109 18.81 -8.74 -6.56
C LYS A 109 18.20 -7.68 -5.62
N LYS A 110 17.62 -6.62 -6.17
CA LYS A 110 16.88 -5.57 -5.44
C LYS A 110 15.40 -5.96 -5.35
N TYR A 111 15.13 -7.02 -4.59
CA TYR A 111 13.83 -7.70 -4.59
C TYR A 111 12.65 -6.80 -4.19
N ASP A 112 12.79 -5.93 -3.20
CA ASP A 112 11.70 -4.98 -2.84
C ASP A 112 11.33 -4.04 -3.99
N SER A 113 12.32 -3.56 -4.73
CA SER A 113 12.09 -2.72 -5.89
C SER A 113 11.47 -3.53 -7.03
N ALA A 114 11.95 -4.75 -7.27
CA ALA A 114 11.37 -5.64 -8.27
C ALA A 114 9.89 -5.92 -7.98
N TYR A 115 9.55 -6.29 -6.74
CA TYR A 115 8.19 -6.53 -6.28
C TYR A 115 7.28 -5.31 -6.50
N ALA A 116 7.75 -4.12 -6.09
CA ALA A 116 7.00 -2.88 -6.25
C ALA A 116 6.73 -2.48 -7.71
N TYR A 117 7.59 -2.89 -8.65
CA TYR A 117 7.38 -2.63 -10.08
C TYR A 117 6.56 -3.72 -10.76
N TYR A 118 6.70 -5.00 -10.40
CA TYR A 118 5.81 -6.06 -10.91
C TYR A 118 4.34 -5.80 -10.54
N LYS A 119 4.07 -5.24 -9.34
CA LYS A 119 2.72 -4.86 -8.90
C LYS A 119 2.08 -3.75 -9.75
N LYS A 120 2.87 -3.00 -10.53
CA LYS A 120 2.38 -1.91 -11.41
C LYS A 120 2.06 -2.38 -12.83
N VAL A 121 2.33 -3.63 -13.17
CA VAL A 121 2.00 -4.20 -14.48
C VAL A 121 0.49 -4.27 -14.61
N ALA A 122 -0.07 -3.73 -15.69
CA ALA A 122 -1.51 -3.58 -15.86
C ALA A 122 -2.15 -4.90 -16.29
N THR A 123 -3.37 -5.17 -15.83
CA THR A 123 -4.14 -6.38 -16.19
C THR A 123 -4.44 -6.51 -17.68
N ASP A 124 -4.52 -5.37 -18.39
CA ASP A 124 -4.80 -5.33 -19.82
C ASP A 124 -3.58 -5.78 -20.67
N ASP A 125 -2.38 -5.71 -20.10
CA ASP A 125 -1.15 -6.27 -20.66
C ASP A 125 -1.01 -7.76 -20.27
N LYS A 126 -1.96 -8.57 -20.73
CA LYS A 126 -2.17 -9.96 -20.26
C LYS A 126 -0.89 -10.79 -20.18
N GLU A 127 -0.08 -10.76 -21.23
CA GLU A 127 1.15 -11.58 -21.29
C GLU A 127 2.14 -11.19 -20.19
N ARG A 128 2.38 -9.89 -19.99
CA ARG A 128 3.30 -9.43 -18.94
C ARG A 128 2.68 -9.55 -17.56
N TYR A 129 1.37 -9.33 -17.45
CA TYR A 129 0.65 -9.44 -16.19
C TYR A 129 0.75 -10.84 -15.62
N GLU A 130 0.46 -11.87 -16.43
CA GLU A 130 0.56 -13.28 -16.00
C GLU A 130 1.97 -13.62 -15.51
N LYS A 131 3.01 -13.20 -16.26
CA LYS A 131 4.41 -13.38 -15.85
C LYS A 131 4.73 -12.61 -14.56
N ALA A 132 4.22 -11.39 -14.43
CA ALA A 132 4.44 -10.55 -13.26
C ALA A 132 3.80 -11.16 -12.00
N GLN A 133 2.63 -11.79 -12.10
CA GLN A 133 2.00 -12.45 -10.94
C GLN A 133 2.84 -13.62 -10.43
N ILE A 134 3.34 -14.47 -11.34
CA ILE A 134 4.27 -15.57 -10.97
C ILE A 134 5.51 -14.99 -10.28
N LYS A 135 6.07 -13.91 -10.84
CA LYS A 135 7.24 -13.24 -10.26
C LYS A 135 6.99 -12.59 -8.91
N LEU A 136 5.81 -12.04 -8.67
CA LEU A 136 5.43 -11.49 -7.37
C LEU A 136 5.45 -12.57 -6.29
N GLU A 137 4.91 -13.75 -6.58
CA GLU A 137 4.93 -14.89 -5.64
C GLU A 137 6.36 -15.34 -5.34
N GLU A 138 7.18 -15.57 -6.37
CA GLU A 138 8.59 -15.98 -6.22
C GLU A 138 9.40 -14.96 -5.39
N ILE A 139 9.25 -13.67 -5.70
CA ILE A 139 9.99 -12.60 -5.04
C ILE A 139 9.50 -12.37 -3.61
N ALA A 140 8.19 -12.49 -3.36
CA ALA A 140 7.63 -12.39 -2.01
C ALA A 140 8.24 -13.45 -1.09
N GLU A 141 8.38 -14.69 -1.54
CA GLU A 141 9.03 -15.76 -0.77
C GLU A 141 10.47 -15.40 -0.41
N ILE A 142 11.25 -14.90 -1.38
CA ILE A 142 12.65 -14.49 -1.16
C ILE A 142 12.75 -13.37 -0.12
N ILE A 143 11.89 -12.35 -0.23
CA ILE A 143 11.89 -11.22 0.70
C ILE A 143 11.50 -11.68 2.11
N VAL A 144 10.44 -12.47 2.25
CA VAL A 144 9.98 -12.98 3.55
C VAL A 144 11.05 -13.87 4.19
N GLU A 145 11.75 -14.72 3.42
CA GLU A 145 12.86 -15.50 3.95
C GLU A 145 14.03 -14.64 4.47
N ASP A 146 14.36 -13.56 3.77
CA ASP A 146 15.39 -12.62 4.24
C ASP A 146 14.95 -11.89 5.51
N ILE A 147 13.68 -11.46 5.57
CA ILE A 147 13.09 -10.86 6.78
C ILE A 147 13.19 -11.82 7.96
N TYR A 148 12.90 -13.11 7.76
CA TYR A 148 13.02 -14.13 8.82
C TYR A 148 14.46 -14.28 9.30
N LYS A 149 15.45 -14.32 8.39
CA LYS A 149 16.87 -14.38 8.76
C LYS A 149 17.29 -13.14 9.57
N GLN A 150 16.83 -11.96 9.18
CA GLN A 150 17.08 -10.72 9.93
C GLN A 150 16.42 -10.77 11.32
N ALA A 151 15.18 -11.26 11.39
CA ALA A 151 14.44 -11.43 12.64
C ALA A 151 15.16 -12.38 13.60
N ASP A 152 15.67 -13.51 13.12
CA ASP A 152 16.42 -14.46 13.94
C ASP A 152 17.73 -13.85 14.48
N HIS A 153 18.49 -13.10 13.65
CA HIS A 153 19.68 -12.38 14.12
C HIS A 153 19.35 -11.32 15.19
N LEU A 154 18.23 -10.60 15.03
CA LEU A 154 17.77 -9.61 16.01
C LEU A 154 17.37 -10.29 17.32
N TYR A 155 16.74 -11.46 17.25
CA TYR A 155 16.41 -12.28 18.42
C TYR A 155 17.68 -12.69 19.18
N ASP A 156 18.69 -13.21 18.48
CA ASP A 156 20.00 -13.58 19.07
C ASP A 156 20.72 -12.38 19.69
N SER A 157 20.49 -11.18 19.16
CA SER A 157 21.04 -9.92 19.67
C SER A 157 20.20 -9.31 20.81
N HIS A 158 19.16 -10.00 21.28
CA HIS A 158 18.20 -9.51 22.27
C HIS A 158 17.45 -8.22 21.86
N LEU A 159 17.38 -7.92 20.55
CA LEU A 159 16.69 -6.76 19.98
C LEU A 159 15.24 -7.10 19.61
N TYR A 160 14.55 -7.73 20.55
CA TYR A 160 13.27 -8.38 20.33
C TYR A 160 12.18 -7.45 19.74
N ALA A 161 12.22 -6.13 20.00
CA ALA A 161 11.16 -5.23 19.56
C ALA A 161 11.25 -5.00 18.04
N MET A 162 12.49 -5.05 17.54
CA MET A 162 12.78 -5.00 16.12
C MET A 162 12.35 -6.29 15.41
N VAL A 163 12.35 -7.43 16.11
CA VAL A 163 11.88 -8.72 15.57
C VAL A 163 10.41 -8.63 15.17
N ILE A 164 9.54 -8.15 16.07
CA ILE A 164 8.10 -7.99 15.78
C ILE A 164 7.90 -7.03 14.61
N GLY A 165 8.57 -5.87 14.61
CA GLY A 165 8.46 -4.90 13.53
C GLY A 165 8.87 -5.48 12.17
N ARG A 166 9.92 -6.30 12.13
CA ARG A 166 10.34 -7.00 10.90
C ARG A 166 9.31 -8.02 10.43
N LEU A 167 8.82 -8.87 11.32
CA LEU A 167 7.80 -9.85 10.95
C LEU A 167 6.48 -9.20 10.50
N GLN A 168 6.12 -8.04 11.07
CA GLN A 168 4.97 -7.27 10.59
C GLN A 168 5.16 -6.82 9.12
N THR A 169 6.37 -6.42 8.71
CA THR A 169 6.65 -6.11 7.30
C THR A 169 6.56 -7.33 6.38
N ALA A 170 6.79 -8.55 6.89
CA ALA A 170 6.62 -9.76 6.08
C ALA A 170 5.15 -10.00 5.68
N LEU A 171 4.20 -9.59 6.52
CA LEU A 171 2.77 -9.73 6.25
C LEU A 171 2.32 -8.93 5.01
N ASP A 172 3.02 -7.84 4.67
CA ASP A 172 2.70 -7.00 3.50
C ASP A 172 2.88 -7.76 2.16
N TYR A 173 3.65 -8.85 2.17
CA TYR A 173 3.92 -9.67 0.99
C TYR A 173 2.93 -10.84 0.82
N ASN A 174 1.99 -11.03 1.76
CA ASN A 174 0.96 -12.08 1.74
C ASN A 174 1.49 -13.52 1.59
N VAL A 175 2.70 -13.77 2.06
CA VAL A 175 3.32 -15.10 2.07
C VAL A 175 3.53 -15.53 3.52
N LYS A 176 3.28 -16.82 3.82
CA LYS A 176 3.42 -17.41 5.17
C LYS A 176 2.66 -16.62 6.25
N VAL A 177 1.48 -16.09 5.94
CA VAL A 177 0.70 -15.20 6.82
C VAL A 177 0.44 -15.85 8.18
N GLU A 178 -0.16 -17.04 8.21
CA GLU A 178 -0.49 -17.74 9.46
C GLU A 178 0.76 -18.04 10.31
N GLU A 179 1.85 -18.48 9.67
CA GLU A 179 3.13 -18.75 10.34
C GLU A 179 3.73 -17.46 10.92
N THR A 180 3.68 -16.36 10.16
CA THR A 180 4.21 -15.06 10.56
C THR A 180 3.41 -14.49 11.74
N GLU A 181 2.08 -14.55 11.67
CA GLU A 181 1.18 -14.13 12.75
C GLU A 181 1.41 -14.93 14.03
N ALA A 182 1.56 -16.26 13.92
CA ALA A 182 1.87 -17.12 15.05
C ALA A 182 3.22 -16.76 15.69
N LYS A 183 4.26 -16.51 14.87
CA LYS A 183 5.59 -16.12 15.37
C LYS A 183 5.58 -14.73 16.02
N ILE A 184 4.81 -13.77 15.48
CA ILE A 184 4.59 -12.46 16.12
C ILE A 184 3.91 -12.65 17.48
N ALA A 185 2.87 -13.47 17.56
CA ALA A 185 2.14 -13.72 18.80
C ALA A 185 3.05 -14.38 19.87
N GLU A 186 3.89 -15.33 19.46
CA GLU A 186 4.90 -15.94 20.33
C GLU A 186 5.85 -14.87 20.90
N TYR A 187 6.41 -13.99 20.08
CA TYR A 187 7.33 -12.95 20.56
C TYR A 187 6.64 -11.93 21.45
N LYS A 188 5.39 -11.54 21.14
CA LYS A 188 4.60 -10.69 22.03
C LYS A 188 4.42 -11.34 23.41
N GLN A 189 4.20 -12.65 23.45
CA GLN A 189 4.09 -13.37 24.73
C GLN A 189 5.39 -13.33 25.53
N VAL A 190 6.51 -13.58 24.87
CA VAL A 190 7.84 -13.53 25.51
C VAL A 190 8.08 -12.15 26.12
N PHE A 191 7.70 -11.09 25.41
CA PHE A 191 7.83 -9.73 25.89
C PHE A 191 6.92 -9.38 27.06
N TYR A 192 5.65 -9.73 26.95
CA TYR A 192 4.69 -9.55 28.03
C TYR A 192 5.23 -10.18 29.32
N ASN A 193 5.68 -11.44 29.25
CA ASN A 193 6.26 -12.15 30.39
C ASN A 193 7.54 -11.48 30.91
N TYR A 194 8.46 -11.11 30.02
CA TYR A 194 9.70 -10.43 30.38
C TYR A 194 9.45 -9.14 31.17
N TYR A 195 8.56 -8.27 30.67
CA TYR A 195 8.28 -7.00 31.34
C TYR A 195 7.51 -7.19 32.65
N CYS A 196 6.58 -8.16 32.73
CA CYS A 196 5.96 -8.54 33.99
C CYS A 196 6.99 -9.00 35.03
N ASP A 197 7.99 -9.76 34.64
CA ASP A 197 9.05 -10.22 35.55
C ASP A 197 10.04 -9.11 35.92
N GLN A 198 10.37 -8.21 34.98
CA GLN A 198 11.15 -7.00 35.29
C GLN A 198 10.41 -6.09 36.27
N ALA A 199 9.09 -5.89 36.10
CA ALA A 199 8.30 -5.11 37.03
C ALA A 199 8.36 -5.66 38.46
N LYS A 200 8.21 -6.99 38.63
CA LYS A 200 8.38 -7.65 39.93
C LYS A 200 9.79 -7.43 40.50
N ASN A 201 10.83 -7.71 39.70
CA ASN A 201 12.22 -7.59 40.14
C ASN A 201 12.58 -6.15 40.54
N HIS A 202 12.16 -5.16 39.76
CA HIS A 202 12.42 -3.76 40.04
C HIS A 202 11.64 -3.26 41.26
N SER A 203 10.38 -3.70 41.41
CA SER A 203 9.60 -3.45 42.62
C SER A 203 10.29 -4.02 43.86
N GLU A 204 10.84 -5.23 43.81
CA GLU A 204 11.53 -5.84 44.96
C GLU A 204 12.90 -5.22 45.25
N GLN A 205 13.69 -4.89 44.22
CA GLN A 205 15.09 -4.47 44.40
C GLN A 205 15.25 -2.97 44.69
N PHE A 206 14.34 -2.14 44.18
CA PHE A 206 14.51 -0.69 44.18
C PHE A 206 13.41 0.07 44.91
N PHE A 207 12.55 -0.62 45.67
CA PHE A 207 11.46 0.02 46.41
C PHE A 207 11.91 1.13 47.36
N ASN A 208 13.16 1.15 47.83
CA ASN A 208 13.64 2.14 48.79
C ASN A 208 14.32 3.36 48.13
N ASN A 209 14.19 3.50 46.80
CA ASN A 209 14.83 4.57 46.04
C ASN A 209 13.84 5.24 45.10
N GLU A 210 13.54 6.51 45.40
CA GLU A 210 12.59 7.36 44.67
C GLU A 210 12.90 7.47 43.17
N ALA A 211 14.18 7.48 42.79
CA ALA A 211 14.58 7.54 41.38
C ALA A 211 14.18 6.29 40.57
N PHE A 212 13.81 5.21 41.26
CA PHE A 212 13.53 3.91 40.66
C PHE A 212 12.09 3.43 40.80
N TYR A 213 11.21 4.19 41.47
CA TYR A 213 9.76 3.91 41.46
C TYR A 213 9.21 3.81 40.02
N ASN A 214 9.64 4.74 39.16
CA ASN A 214 9.25 4.77 37.75
C ASN A 214 9.71 3.54 36.95
N LEU A 215 10.62 2.70 37.47
CA LEU A 215 11.10 1.53 36.73
C LEU A 215 10.01 0.46 36.59
N PHE A 216 9.39 0.02 37.69
CA PHE A 216 8.38 -1.05 37.59
C PHE A 216 7.11 -0.55 36.90
N THR A 217 6.71 0.71 37.11
CA THR A 217 5.57 1.31 36.40
C THR A 217 5.82 1.34 34.90
N ARG A 218 7.01 1.75 34.46
CA ARG A 218 7.40 1.71 33.05
C ARG A 218 7.41 0.29 32.49
N ASP A 219 7.82 -0.70 33.28
CA ASP A 219 7.79 -2.10 32.83
C ASP A 219 6.35 -2.62 32.70
N LEU A 220 5.44 -2.24 33.61
CA LEU A 220 4.02 -2.54 33.47
C LEU A 220 3.41 -1.85 32.23
N GLU A 221 3.76 -0.59 31.97
CA GLU A 221 3.38 0.11 30.73
C GLU A 221 3.91 -0.61 29.49
N ASN A 222 5.18 -1.04 29.51
CA ASN A 222 5.76 -1.81 28.41
C ASN A 222 5.06 -3.16 28.23
N ALA A 223 4.75 -3.88 29.31
CA ALA A 223 3.98 -5.13 29.25
C ALA A 223 2.61 -4.91 28.60
N SER A 224 1.95 -3.78 28.90
CA SER A 224 0.63 -3.45 28.34
C SER A 224 0.61 -3.36 26.80
N LEU A 225 1.75 -3.00 26.17
CA LEU A 225 1.90 -2.94 24.72
C LEU A 225 1.83 -4.32 24.04
N TYR A 226 2.02 -5.39 24.81
CA TYR A 226 2.11 -6.76 24.31
C TYR A 226 0.97 -7.68 24.75
N ILE A 227 -0.07 -7.14 25.41
CA ILE A 227 -1.28 -7.89 25.75
C ILE A 227 -1.93 -8.45 24.49
N GLN A 228 -2.30 -9.73 24.53
CA GLN A 228 -2.97 -10.43 23.43
C GLN A 228 -4.39 -10.86 23.78
N THR A 229 -4.69 -11.00 25.08
CA THR A 229 -5.97 -11.49 25.57
C THR A 229 -6.54 -10.61 26.70
N THR A 230 -7.86 -10.68 26.88
CA THR A 230 -8.52 -10.03 28.03
C THR A 230 -8.03 -10.58 29.36
N GLN A 231 -7.64 -11.87 29.40
CA GLN A 231 -7.11 -12.48 30.61
C GLN A 231 -5.78 -11.84 31.03
N GLU A 232 -4.84 -11.67 30.09
CA GLU A 232 -3.56 -11.01 30.36
C GLU A 232 -3.75 -9.57 30.82
N LYS A 233 -4.72 -8.85 30.24
CA LYS A 233 -5.07 -7.51 30.72
C LYS A 233 -5.44 -7.53 32.20
N THR A 234 -6.33 -8.43 32.61
CA THR A 234 -6.74 -8.58 34.01
C THR A 234 -5.58 -9.01 34.90
N GLU A 235 -4.72 -9.91 34.42
CA GLU A 235 -3.53 -10.35 35.15
C GLU A 235 -2.54 -9.20 35.38
N LEU A 236 -2.32 -8.34 34.38
CA LEU A 236 -1.47 -7.16 34.48
C LEU A 236 -2.05 -6.11 35.44
N GLU A 237 -3.37 -5.87 35.37
CA GLU A 237 -4.07 -4.97 36.31
C GLU A 237 -3.92 -5.46 37.76
N ASN A 238 -4.12 -6.77 37.98
CA ASN A 238 -3.93 -7.38 39.30
C ASN A 238 -2.47 -7.31 39.77
N LEU A 239 -1.50 -7.52 38.86
CA LEU A 239 -0.09 -7.39 39.18
C LEU A 239 0.25 -5.96 39.57
N SER A 240 -0.25 -4.97 38.83
CA SER A 240 -0.06 -3.55 39.13
C SER A 240 -0.57 -3.19 40.52
N THR A 241 -1.79 -3.58 40.86
CA THR A 241 -2.38 -3.34 42.18
C THR A 241 -1.55 -4.01 43.27
N LYS A 242 -1.18 -5.28 43.08
CA LYS A 242 -0.39 -6.04 44.04
C LYS A 242 0.98 -5.38 44.31
N LEU A 243 1.72 -5.01 43.26
CA LEU A 243 3.03 -4.39 43.42
C LEU A 243 2.93 -3.02 44.11
N LEU A 244 1.87 -2.25 43.84
CA LEU A 244 1.63 -0.99 44.52
C LEU A 244 1.37 -1.19 46.02
N GLU A 245 0.48 -2.13 46.38
CA GLU A 245 0.19 -2.48 47.77
C GLU A 245 1.44 -2.96 48.53
N GLU A 246 2.26 -3.82 47.91
CA GLU A 246 3.52 -4.30 48.49
C GLU A 246 4.53 -3.17 48.72
N ASN A 247 4.65 -2.23 47.77
CA ASN A 247 5.52 -1.06 47.94
C ASN A 247 5.04 -0.12 49.04
N ILE A 248 3.74 0.19 49.09
CA ILE A 248 3.15 1.00 50.16
C ILE A 248 3.48 0.39 51.52
N LEU A 249 3.28 -0.93 51.67
CA LEU A 249 3.59 -1.64 52.91
C LEU A 249 5.09 -1.55 53.26
N ASN A 250 5.98 -1.70 52.28
CA ASN A 250 7.42 -1.57 52.51
C ASN A 250 7.82 -0.17 52.99
N TYR A 251 7.25 0.88 52.41
CA TYR A 251 7.50 2.26 52.85
C TYR A 251 6.94 2.54 54.25
N LEU A 252 5.76 2.01 54.58
CA LEU A 252 5.21 2.09 55.94
C LEU A 252 6.14 1.42 56.96
N ASN A 253 6.65 0.22 56.65
CA ASN A 253 7.62 -0.47 57.52
C ASN A 253 8.92 0.33 57.70
N LEU A 254 9.44 0.95 56.64
CA LEU A 254 10.62 1.82 56.71
C LEU A 254 10.36 3.08 57.55
N ALA A 255 9.17 3.68 57.43
CA ALA A 255 8.77 4.82 58.24
C ALA A 255 8.69 4.46 59.74
N GLU A 256 8.08 3.32 60.08
CA GLU A 256 8.03 2.82 61.46
C GLU A 256 9.43 2.55 62.03
N GLU A 257 10.33 1.95 61.24
CA GLU A 257 11.71 1.72 61.64
C GLU A 257 12.47 3.03 61.88
N ALA A 258 12.28 4.02 61.01
CA ALA A 258 12.87 5.35 61.16
C ALA A 258 12.37 6.06 62.43
N ILE A 259 11.06 6.04 62.71
CA ILE A 259 10.46 6.57 63.95
C ILE A 259 11.08 5.90 65.18
N LYS A 260 11.20 4.57 65.17
CA LYS A 260 11.79 3.80 66.26
C LYS A 260 13.27 4.17 66.49
N ASN A 261 13.98 4.50 65.42
CA ASN A 261 15.37 4.95 65.45
C ASN A 261 15.53 6.45 65.73
N GLN A 262 14.42 7.18 65.93
CA GLN A 262 14.38 8.64 66.13
C GLN A 262 14.89 9.46 64.92
N ASP A 263 14.85 8.87 63.72
CA ASP A 263 15.18 9.54 62.46
C ASP A 263 13.91 10.15 61.85
N GLN A 264 13.58 11.37 62.29
CA GLN A 264 12.36 12.08 61.90
C GLN A 264 12.36 12.46 60.41
N GLU A 265 13.54 12.76 59.84
CA GLU A 265 13.68 13.16 58.44
C GLU A 265 13.40 11.97 57.51
N ALA A 266 13.99 10.81 57.80
CA ALA A 266 13.73 9.59 57.05
C ALA A 266 12.27 9.12 57.21
N ALA A 267 11.70 9.20 58.41
CA ALA A 267 10.30 8.86 58.66
C ALA A 267 9.34 9.72 57.83
N GLN A 268 9.51 11.05 57.89
CA GLN A 268 8.70 12.00 57.12
C GLN A 268 8.81 11.74 55.62
N TYR A 269 10.01 11.44 55.14
CA TYR A 269 10.26 11.13 53.73
C TYR A 269 9.48 9.89 53.26
N TYR A 270 9.57 8.76 53.96
CA TYR A 270 8.85 7.53 53.58
C TYR A 270 7.33 7.69 53.67
N ILE A 271 6.82 8.42 54.67
CA ILE A 271 5.39 8.71 54.80
C ILE A 271 4.87 9.55 53.63
N ASN A 272 5.63 10.58 53.22
CA ASN A 272 5.25 11.41 52.09
C ASN A 272 5.15 10.59 50.80
N ILE A 273 6.07 9.66 50.56
CA ILE A 273 6.01 8.76 49.39
C ILE A 273 4.72 7.92 49.40
N VAL A 274 4.33 7.36 50.54
CA VAL A 274 3.05 6.61 50.64
C VAL A 274 1.86 7.51 50.29
N LEU A 275 1.86 8.75 50.78
CA LEU A 275 0.78 9.71 50.49
C LEU A 275 0.78 10.21 49.04
N GLU A 276 1.91 10.15 48.33
CA GLU A 276 1.95 10.39 46.88
C GLU A 276 1.29 9.25 46.08
N PHE A 277 1.37 8.01 46.58
CA PHE A 277 0.71 6.86 45.96
C PHE A 277 -0.77 6.72 46.37
N ASP A 278 -1.08 7.02 47.62
CA ASP A 278 -2.41 6.94 48.21
C ASP A 278 -2.60 8.09 49.21
N GLU A 279 -3.11 9.21 48.71
CA GLU A 279 -3.35 10.43 49.51
C GLU A 279 -4.29 10.20 50.70
N GLU A 280 -5.10 9.14 50.67
CA GLU A 280 -6.06 8.78 51.73
C GLU A 280 -5.56 7.66 52.65
N ASN A 281 -4.30 7.27 52.52
CA ASN A 281 -3.72 6.21 53.33
C ASN A 281 -3.77 6.56 54.83
N THR A 282 -4.64 5.87 55.56
CA THR A 282 -4.94 6.20 56.96
C THR A 282 -3.75 5.90 57.87
N GLU A 283 -2.97 4.86 57.57
CA GLU A 283 -1.81 4.44 58.36
C GLU A 283 -0.66 5.45 58.21
N ALA A 284 -0.38 5.90 56.98
CA ALA A 284 0.59 6.96 56.73
C ALA A 284 0.23 8.26 57.46
N LYS A 285 -1.05 8.67 57.44
CA LYS A 285 -1.53 9.85 58.18
C LYS A 285 -1.34 9.73 59.69
N GLN A 286 -1.52 8.53 60.27
CA GLN A 286 -1.30 8.28 61.69
C GLN A 286 0.19 8.30 62.07
N LEU A 287 1.04 7.71 61.23
CA LEU A 287 2.50 7.76 61.42
C LEU A 287 3.00 9.20 61.35
N LEU A 288 2.44 10.03 60.48
CA LEU A 288 2.80 11.45 60.33
C LEU A 288 2.60 12.24 61.63
N GLU A 289 1.52 11.99 62.37
CA GLU A 289 1.26 12.63 63.66
C GLU A 289 2.26 12.22 64.76
N SER A 290 2.95 11.10 64.56
CA SER A 290 3.94 10.54 65.48
C SER A 290 5.35 11.11 65.24
N VAL A 291 5.58 11.74 64.08
CA VAL A 291 6.83 12.43 63.73
C VAL A 291 6.83 13.82 64.39
N LYS A 292 7.81 14.10 65.27
CA LYS A 292 7.90 15.33 66.08
C LYS A 292 9.29 15.94 66.09
#